data_AF-A0A2V9LBY2-F1
#
_entry.id   AF-A0A2V9LBY2-F1
#
_cell.length_a   1.000
_cell.length_b   1.000
_cell.length_c   1.000
_cell.angle_alpha   90.00
_cell.angle_beta   90.00
_cell.angle_gamma   90.00
#
_symmetry.space_group_name_H-M   'P 1'
#
loop_
_entity.id
_entity.type
_entity.pdbx_description
1 polymer ?
#
loop_
_entity_poly.entity_id
_entity_poly.type
_entity_poly.pdbx_seq_one_letter_code
_entity_poly.pdbx_strand_id
1 'polypeptide(L)'
;MRLPHPLSLLLGVFLIISRLPVSSRSAEQAVAHDTTSSTYQLAVIANDFQVPFHDERALLLFKMFPRREHTDWLILSGEFQDFWEISSYDLMPRTERDFQREIEIGRGVLRSFRRSLPHARITWVEGNHEFRLRKYLIQNAKELYGLPGVSVPDIFDLRRLEIEYVPCHELATKFTDNFIRVGDLYVGHWDRVSKHGAYAAKVLIEEKGVSLLRGHTHRFGKTRGFAA
;
A
#
# COMPACT_ATOMS: atom_id res chain seq x y z
N MET A 1 -0.42 38.51 -3.49
CA MET A 1 0.54 37.49 -3.03
C MET A 1 -0.22 36.17 -2.92
N ARG A 2 -0.13 35.29 -3.92
CA ARG A 2 -0.89 34.02 -3.97
C ARG A 2 -0.08 32.96 -3.22
N LEU A 3 -0.69 32.35 -2.20
CA LEU A 3 -0.17 31.14 -1.57
C LEU A 3 -0.04 30.03 -2.64
N PRO A 4 1.04 29.23 -2.65
CA PRO A 4 1.09 28.08 -3.53
C PRO A 4 0.04 27.06 -3.08
N HIS A 5 -0.79 26.62 -4.03
CA HIS A 5 -1.69 25.47 -3.86
C HIS A 5 -0.87 24.26 -3.36
N PRO A 6 -1.41 23.43 -2.44
CA PRO A 6 -0.83 22.12 -2.20
C PRO A 6 -0.89 21.36 -3.53
N LEU A 7 0.25 20.84 -3.96
CA LEU A 7 0.35 19.92 -5.10
C LEU A 7 -0.64 18.77 -4.85
N SER A 8 -1.70 18.69 -5.63
CA SER A 8 -2.56 17.52 -5.70
C SER A 8 -1.71 16.32 -6.10
N LEU A 9 -1.42 15.43 -5.16
CA LEU A 9 -0.69 14.19 -5.41
C LEU A 9 -1.59 13.26 -6.23
N LEU A 10 -1.10 12.88 -7.42
CA LEU A 10 -1.74 11.90 -8.27
C LEU A 10 -1.71 10.53 -7.56
N LEU A 11 -2.88 9.99 -7.26
CA LEU A 11 -3.01 8.58 -6.90
C LEU A 11 -2.45 7.72 -8.05
N GLY A 12 -1.37 7.01 -7.80
CA GLY A 12 -0.82 6.02 -8.74
C GLY A 12 -1.72 4.78 -8.74
N VAL A 13 -2.70 4.74 -9.64
CA VAL A 13 -3.54 3.55 -9.81
C VAL A 13 -2.97 2.72 -10.96
N PHE A 14 -2.45 1.54 -10.64
CA PHE A 14 -2.04 0.56 -11.64
C PHE A 14 -3.03 -0.60 -11.64
N LEU A 15 -3.86 -0.66 -12.69
CA LEU A 15 -4.72 -1.81 -12.92
C LEU A 15 -3.87 -2.95 -13.53
N ILE A 16 -3.71 -4.04 -12.79
CA ILE A 16 -3.13 -5.27 -13.32
C ILE A 16 -4.16 -6.38 -13.24
N ILE A 17 -4.72 -6.74 -14.39
CA ILE A 17 -5.51 -7.96 -14.53
C ILE A 17 -4.51 -9.13 -14.57
N SER A 18 -4.16 -9.69 -13.41
CA SER A 18 -3.28 -10.86 -13.32
C SER A 18 -4.07 -12.14 -13.56
N ARG A 19 -3.68 -12.94 -14.56
CA ARG A 19 -4.25 -14.28 -14.81
C ARG A 19 -3.70 -15.28 -13.78
N LEU A 20 -4.27 -15.31 -12.59
CA LEU A 20 -3.96 -16.35 -11.61
C LEU A 20 -4.99 -17.48 -11.71
N PRO A 21 -4.57 -18.74 -12.00
CA PRO A 21 -5.49 -19.86 -11.94
C PRO A 21 -5.95 -20.08 -10.49
N VAL A 22 -7.25 -20.30 -10.30
CA VAL A 22 -7.83 -20.62 -8.99
C VAL A 22 -7.25 -21.95 -8.52
N SER A 23 -6.48 -21.97 -7.43
CA SER A 23 -6.04 -23.23 -6.82
C SER A 23 -7.21 -23.87 -6.07
N SER A 24 -7.49 -25.14 -6.38
CA SER A 24 -8.58 -25.90 -5.80
C SER A 24 -8.43 -26.00 -4.29
N ARG A 25 -9.22 -25.24 -3.53
CA ARG A 25 -9.47 -25.51 -2.12
C ARG A 25 -10.62 -26.50 -2.00
N SER A 26 -10.43 -27.46 -1.11
CA SER A 26 -11.31 -28.56 -0.77
C SER A 26 -12.77 -28.12 -0.64
N ALA A 27 -13.64 -28.84 -1.34
CA ALA A 27 -15.09 -28.67 -1.28
C ALA A 27 -15.61 -28.98 0.13
N GLU A 28 -16.28 -28.02 0.76
CA GLU A 28 -17.51 -28.24 1.54
C GLU A 28 -18.03 -26.92 2.12
N GLN A 29 -19.05 -26.35 1.47
CA GLN A 29 -20.32 -25.89 2.06
C GLN A 29 -21.02 -24.98 1.03
N ALA A 30 -22.08 -25.52 0.45
CA ALA A 30 -22.90 -24.86 -0.55
C ALA A 30 -23.86 -23.86 0.12
N VAL A 31 -23.74 -22.58 -0.25
CA VAL A 31 -24.85 -21.65 -0.25
C VAL A 31 -24.91 -21.08 -1.66
N ALA A 32 -26.06 -21.28 -2.31
CA ALA A 32 -26.31 -20.93 -3.69
C ALA A 32 -26.24 -19.40 -3.88
N HIS A 33 -25.10 -18.93 -4.37
CA HIS A 33 -25.02 -17.72 -5.16
C HIS A 33 -24.66 -18.13 -6.58
N ASP A 34 -25.50 -17.75 -7.53
CA ASP A 34 -25.25 -17.84 -8.96
C ASP A 34 -23.82 -17.39 -9.27
N THR A 35 -22.96 -18.37 -9.56
CA THR A 35 -21.54 -18.16 -9.83
C THR A 35 -21.23 -18.86 -11.13
N THR A 36 -21.26 -18.10 -12.22
CA THR A 36 -20.37 -18.39 -13.34
C THR A 36 -18.96 -18.39 -12.76
N SER A 37 -18.41 -19.57 -12.46
CA SER A 37 -17.05 -19.73 -11.93
C SER A 37 -16.08 -19.02 -12.87
N SER A 38 -15.62 -17.82 -12.51
CA SER A 38 -14.62 -17.13 -13.30
C SER A 38 -13.33 -17.93 -13.23
N THR A 39 -12.69 -18.15 -14.38
CA THR A 39 -11.39 -18.83 -14.46
C THR A 39 -10.22 -17.94 -14.02
N TYR A 40 -10.51 -16.74 -13.51
CA TYR A 40 -9.54 -15.69 -13.23
C TYR A 40 -9.87 -14.95 -11.93
N GLN A 41 -8.82 -14.46 -11.28
CA GLN A 41 -8.88 -13.55 -10.14
C GLN A 41 -8.51 -12.12 -10.55
N LEU A 42 -9.31 -11.13 -10.18
CA LEU A 42 -9.02 -9.71 -10.36
C LEU A 42 -8.28 -9.14 -9.14
N ALA A 43 -7.02 -8.77 -9.35
CA ALA A 43 -6.25 -7.98 -8.39
C ALA A 43 -6.22 -6.49 -8.79
N VAL A 44 -6.45 -5.60 -7.83
CA VAL A 44 -6.24 -4.15 -8.00
C VAL A 44 -5.10 -3.72 -7.12
N ILE A 45 -4.12 -3.02 -7.69
CA ILE A 45 -2.95 -2.53 -6.99
C ILE A 45 -3.03 -1.01 -6.93
N ALA A 46 -2.90 -0.46 -5.72
CA ALA A 46 -2.86 0.98 -5.50
C ALA A 46 -1.78 1.33 -4.48
N ASN A 47 -1.11 2.46 -4.67
CA ASN A 47 0.02 2.89 -3.87
C ASN A 47 -0.02 4.42 -3.70
N ASP A 48 0.80 4.94 -2.78
CA ASP A 48 1.02 6.38 -2.58
C ASP A 48 -0.29 7.15 -2.30
N PHE A 49 -1.13 6.64 -1.41
CA PHE A 49 -2.29 7.41 -0.94
C PHE A 49 -1.84 8.58 -0.06
N GLN A 50 -0.77 8.41 0.72
CA GLN A 50 -0.21 9.43 1.61
C GLN A 50 -1.30 10.10 2.47
N VAL A 51 -2.15 9.29 3.10
CA VAL A 51 -3.20 9.77 3.99
C VAL A 51 -2.55 10.56 5.14
N PRO A 52 -2.95 11.83 5.40
CA PRO A 52 -4.24 12.44 5.07
C PRO A 52 -4.21 13.43 3.90
N PHE A 53 -3.14 13.46 3.09
CA PHE A 53 -2.95 14.43 2.01
C PHE A 53 -3.54 14.01 0.66
N HIS A 54 -4.15 12.82 0.58
CA HIS A 54 -4.83 12.34 -0.62
C HIS A 54 -5.89 13.31 -1.13
N ASP A 55 -6.08 13.33 -2.45
CA ASP A 55 -7.24 13.99 -3.06
C ASP A 55 -8.50 13.16 -2.83
N GLU A 56 -9.48 13.73 -2.12
CA GLU A 56 -10.73 13.03 -1.77
C GLU A 56 -11.54 12.59 -2.99
N ARG A 57 -11.50 13.37 -4.09
CA ARG A 57 -12.20 13.01 -5.33
C ARG A 57 -11.50 11.86 -6.03
N ALA A 58 -10.17 11.86 -6.06
CA ALA A 58 -9.39 10.76 -6.60
C ALA A 58 -9.63 9.46 -5.82
N LEU A 59 -9.66 9.53 -4.48
CA LEU A 59 -9.98 8.38 -3.64
C LEU A 59 -11.42 7.87 -3.90
N LEU A 60 -12.38 8.77 -4.03
CA LEU A 60 -13.77 8.41 -4.33
C LEU A 60 -13.88 7.69 -5.68
N LEU A 61 -13.29 8.27 -6.73
CA LEU A 61 -13.28 7.70 -8.08
C LEU A 61 -12.55 6.36 -8.12
N PHE A 62 -11.41 6.26 -7.45
CA PHE A 62 -10.68 5.01 -7.32
C PHE A 62 -11.58 3.92 -6.73
N LYS A 63 -12.24 4.18 -5.60
CA LYS A 63 -13.11 3.20 -4.94
C LYS A 63 -14.29 2.71 -5.79
N MET A 64 -14.76 3.51 -6.73
CA MET A 64 -15.85 3.10 -7.63
C MET A 64 -15.41 1.93 -8.53
N PHE A 65 -14.15 1.91 -8.96
CA PHE A 65 -13.66 0.89 -9.89
C PHE A 65 -13.60 -0.51 -9.26
N PRO A 66 -12.88 -0.77 -8.15
CA PRO A 66 -12.82 -2.10 -7.54
C PRO A 66 -14.18 -2.64 -7.13
N ARG A 67 -15.08 -1.75 -6.71
CA ARG A 67 -16.46 -2.10 -6.37
C ARG A 67 -17.25 -2.54 -7.61
N ARG A 68 -17.16 -1.80 -8.71
CA ARG A 68 -17.88 -2.10 -9.96
C ARG A 68 -17.38 -3.40 -10.58
N GLU A 69 -16.08 -3.62 -10.56
CA GLU A 69 -15.44 -4.78 -11.18
C GLU A 69 -15.40 -6.01 -10.26
N HIS A 70 -16.03 -5.96 -9.08
CA HIS A 70 -16.03 -7.07 -8.12
C HIS A 70 -14.62 -7.61 -7.82
N THR A 71 -13.69 -6.72 -7.48
CA THR A 71 -12.30 -7.07 -7.20
C THR A 71 -12.18 -8.15 -6.13
N ASP A 72 -11.41 -9.20 -6.43
CA ASP A 72 -11.13 -10.31 -5.51
C ASP A 72 -10.00 -9.95 -4.52
N TRP A 73 -9.04 -9.13 -4.97
CA TRP A 73 -7.87 -8.77 -4.17
C TRP A 73 -7.47 -7.31 -4.36
N LEU A 74 -7.56 -6.50 -3.30
CA LEU A 74 -6.98 -5.16 -3.25
C LEU A 74 -5.61 -5.20 -2.57
N ILE A 75 -4.59 -4.66 -3.24
CA ILE A 75 -3.22 -4.56 -2.73
C ILE A 75 -2.87 -3.08 -2.56
N LEU A 76 -2.70 -2.66 -1.30
CA LEU A 76 -2.16 -1.37 -0.91
C LEU A 76 -0.63 -1.48 -0.86
N SER A 77 0.05 -1.09 -1.92
CA SER A 77 1.46 -1.35 -2.18
C SER A 77 2.38 -0.24 -1.66
N GLY A 78 2.30 0.02 -0.35
CA GLY A 78 3.12 1.00 0.36
C GLY A 78 2.61 2.45 0.27
N GLU A 79 3.08 3.27 1.21
CA GLU A 79 2.74 4.71 1.33
C GLU A 79 1.23 4.96 1.34
N PHE A 80 0.51 4.12 2.05
CA PHE A 80 -0.89 4.35 2.32
C PHE A 80 -1.06 5.48 3.35
N GLN A 81 -0.38 5.35 4.49
CA GLN A 81 -0.38 6.33 5.56
C GLN A 81 0.91 7.14 5.49
N ASP A 82 0.81 8.47 5.62
CA ASP A 82 1.98 9.33 5.45
C ASP A 82 2.93 9.28 6.66
N PHE A 83 2.37 9.24 7.87
CA PHE A 83 3.09 9.45 9.13
C PHE A 83 3.92 10.73 9.09
N TRP A 84 3.23 11.83 8.78
CA TRP A 84 3.84 13.15 8.64
C TRP A 84 4.44 13.62 9.95
N GLU A 85 3.67 13.58 11.04
CA GLU A 85 4.08 14.13 12.34
C GLU A 85 5.30 13.44 12.96
N ILE A 86 5.58 12.20 12.54
CA ILE A 86 6.76 11.43 12.99
C ILE A 86 7.81 11.27 11.88
N SER A 87 7.72 12.09 10.84
CA SER A 87 8.71 12.17 9.78
C SER A 87 10.04 12.69 10.30
N SER A 88 11.14 12.19 9.73
CA SER A 88 12.49 12.66 10.07
C SER A 88 12.92 13.90 9.27
N TYR A 89 12.07 14.42 8.38
CA TYR A 89 12.33 15.67 7.65
C TYR A 89 11.99 16.87 8.53
N ASP A 90 12.64 18.01 8.31
CA ASP A 90 12.34 19.24 9.07
C ASP A 90 10.89 19.67 8.79
N LEU A 91 10.05 19.58 9.81
CA LEU A 91 8.64 19.96 9.74
C LEU A 91 8.45 21.31 10.40
N MET A 92 7.64 22.17 9.79
CA MET A 92 7.01 23.24 10.57
C MET A 92 6.00 22.60 11.51
N PRO A 93 6.10 22.86 12.84
CA PRO A 93 5.16 22.33 13.80
C PRO A 93 3.74 22.70 13.39
N ARG A 94 2.91 21.69 13.16
CA ARG A 94 1.46 21.87 13.15
C ARG A 94 0.94 21.55 14.55
N THR A 95 -0.32 21.80 14.79
CA THR A 95 -0.93 21.72 16.13
C THR A 95 -0.73 20.34 16.79
N GLU A 96 -0.65 20.30 18.14
CA GLU A 96 -0.36 19.09 18.94
C GLU A 96 -1.34 17.90 18.75
N ARG A 97 -2.46 18.08 18.03
CA ARG A 97 -3.50 17.05 17.81
C ARG A 97 -3.41 16.36 16.44
N ASP A 98 -2.37 16.63 15.66
CA ASP A 98 -2.37 16.25 14.25
C ASP A 98 -2.07 14.76 14.00
N PHE A 99 -1.28 14.08 14.84
CA PHE A 99 -0.94 12.66 14.61
C PHE A 99 -2.11 11.71 14.84
N GLN A 100 -2.85 11.89 15.94
CA GLN A 100 -4.06 11.11 16.20
C GLN A 100 -5.09 11.31 15.09
N ARG A 101 -5.28 12.56 14.65
CA ARG A 101 -6.16 12.90 13.53
C ARG A 101 -5.73 12.21 12.24
N GLU A 102 -4.43 12.18 11.96
CA GLU A 102 -3.83 11.46 10.83
C GLU A 102 -4.25 9.98 10.81
N ILE A 103 -4.13 9.30 11.95
CA ILE A 103 -4.48 7.90 12.14
C ILE A 103 -5.99 7.69 11.99
N GLU A 104 -6.81 8.58 12.57
CA GLU A 104 -8.27 8.48 12.47
C GLU A 104 -8.76 8.60 11.02
N ILE A 105 -8.17 9.47 10.22
CA ILE A 105 -8.47 9.59 8.79
C ILE A 105 -8.09 8.30 8.06
N GLY A 106 -6.89 7.76 8.29
CA GLY A 106 -6.46 6.48 7.72
C GLY A 106 -7.38 5.32 8.08
N ARG A 107 -7.78 5.20 9.36
CA ARG A 107 -8.79 4.24 9.82
C ARG A 107 -10.11 4.41 9.08
N GLY A 108 -10.55 5.65 8.87
CA GLY A 108 -11.74 5.99 8.10
C GLY A 108 -11.67 5.46 6.66
N VAL A 109 -10.55 5.70 5.98
CA VAL A 109 -10.32 5.23 4.61
C VAL A 109 -10.30 3.69 4.54
N LEU A 110 -9.56 3.01 5.43
CA LEU A 110 -9.50 1.54 5.46
C LEU A 110 -10.87 0.89 5.76
N ARG A 111 -11.63 1.43 6.73
CA ARG A 111 -13.03 1.02 6.99
C ARG A 111 -13.89 1.17 5.74
N SER A 112 -13.65 2.24 4.99
CA SER A 112 -14.39 2.51 3.76
C SER A 112 -14.05 1.53 2.65
N PHE A 113 -12.80 1.06 2.54
CA PHE A 113 -12.41 -0.02 1.62
C PHE A 113 -13.08 -1.32 1.99
N ARG A 114 -12.97 -1.77 3.26
CA ARG A 114 -13.59 -3.02 3.71
C ARG A 114 -15.11 -3.01 3.51
N ARG A 115 -15.79 -1.88 3.76
CA ARG A 115 -17.23 -1.73 3.45
C ARG A 115 -17.56 -1.84 1.97
N SER A 116 -16.72 -1.28 1.10
CA SER A 116 -16.93 -1.31 -0.35
C SER A 116 -16.55 -2.65 -0.98
N LEU A 117 -15.68 -3.41 -0.33
CA LEU A 117 -15.12 -4.68 -0.78
C LEU A 117 -15.26 -5.73 0.34
N PRO A 118 -16.49 -6.12 0.72
CA PRO A 118 -16.71 -6.98 1.89
C PRO A 118 -16.04 -8.35 1.76
N HIS A 119 -16.01 -8.91 0.55
CA HIS A 119 -15.47 -10.26 0.29
C HIS A 119 -14.05 -10.26 -0.28
N ALA A 120 -13.52 -9.09 -0.66
CA ALA A 120 -12.19 -9.04 -1.25
C ALA A 120 -11.12 -9.31 -0.19
N ARG A 121 -10.06 -9.99 -0.59
CA ARG A 121 -8.80 -9.99 0.16
C ARG A 121 -8.23 -8.57 0.10
N ILE A 122 -7.73 -8.06 1.22
CA ILE A 122 -7.05 -6.76 1.26
C ILE A 122 -5.67 -6.99 1.89
N THR A 123 -4.62 -6.66 1.15
CA THR A 123 -3.24 -6.76 1.63
C THR A 123 -2.60 -5.38 1.61
N TRP A 124 -2.00 -4.98 2.72
CA TRP A 124 -1.21 -3.76 2.84
C TRP A 124 0.27 -4.13 3.01
N VAL A 125 1.06 -3.81 1.99
CA VAL A 125 2.51 -3.97 2.00
C VAL A 125 3.13 -2.72 2.62
N GLU A 126 3.92 -2.89 3.69
CA GLU A 126 4.60 -1.79 4.38
C GLU A 126 5.56 -1.07 3.43
N GLY A 127 5.41 0.25 3.30
CA GLY A 127 6.37 1.13 2.65
C GLY A 127 7.29 1.83 3.66
N ASN A 128 8.16 2.68 3.13
CA ASN A 128 9.05 3.52 3.93
C ASN A 128 8.32 4.50 4.85
N HIS A 129 7.14 5.02 4.46
CA HIS A 129 6.33 5.92 5.30
C HIS A 129 5.80 5.17 6.51
N GLU A 130 5.18 3.99 6.33
CA GLU A 130 4.72 3.17 7.45
C GLU A 130 5.87 2.74 8.38
N PHE A 131 7.03 2.41 7.79
CA PHE A 131 8.25 2.06 8.53
C PHE A 131 8.76 3.20 9.44
N ARG A 132 8.34 4.46 9.23
CA ARG A 132 8.67 5.58 10.12
C ARG A 132 8.19 5.35 11.53
N LEU A 133 7.04 4.68 11.74
CA LEU A 133 6.55 4.37 13.09
C LEU A 133 7.53 3.47 13.84
N ARG A 134 8.01 2.40 13.18
CA ARG A 134 9.04 1.51 13.73
C ARG A 134 10.29 2.30 14.10
N LYS A 135 10.80 3.11 13.16
CA LYS A 135 12.00 3.93 13.37
C LYS A 135 11.82 4.92 14.52
N TYR A 136 10.68 5.61 14.58
CA TYR A 136 10.37 6.58 15.61
C TYR A 136 10.33 5.94 17.01
N LEU A 137 9.66 4.80 17.14
CA LEU A 137 9.60 4.05 18.41
C LEU A 137 11.00 3.61 18.85
N ILE A 138 11.79 3.01 17.97
CA ILE A 138 13.16 2.56 18.31
C ILE A 138 14.05 3.74 18.75
N GLN A 139 13.89 4.91 18.14
CA GLN A 139 14.73 6.08 18.43
C GLN A 139 14.31 6.84 19.69
N ASN A 140 13.01 6.96 19.96
CA ASN A 140 12.49 7.86 20.99
C ASN A 140 11.87 7.13 22.19
N ALA A 141 11.43 5.89 22.01
CA ALA A 141 10.69 5.13 23.02
C ALA A 141 10.86 3.62 22.81
N LYS A 142 12.10 3.14 22.78
CA LYS A 142 12.43 1.74 22.45
C LYS A 142 11.74 0.73 23.35
N GLU A 143 11.45 1.10 24.60
CA GLU A 143 10.75 0.30 25.60
C GLU A 143 9.29 0.04 25.20
N LEU A 144 8.72 0.87 24.32
CA LEU A 144 7.39 0.67 23.77
C LEU A 144 7.40 -0.22 22.52
N TYR A 145 8.54 -0.41 21.87
CA TYR A 145 8.62 -1.20 20.66
C TYR A 145 8.22 -2.66 20.92
N GLY A 146 7.29 -3.18 20.11
CA GLY A 146 6.74 -4.52 20.24
C GLY A 146 5.59 -4.66 21.25
N LEU A 147 5.21 -3.60 21.96
CA LEU A 147 4.01 -3.63 22.80
C LEU A 147 2.74 -3.70 21.93
N PRO A 148 1.70 -4.41 22.39
CA PRO A 148 0.38 -4.34 21.75
C PRO A 148 -0.15 -2.91 21.73
N GLY A 149 -0.72 -2.50 20.60
CA GLY A 149 -1.35 -1.17 20.48
C GLY A 149 -0.47 -0.10 19.86
N VAL A 150 0.82 -0.36 19.62
CA VAL A 150 1.74 0.62 19.03
C VAL A 150 2.25 0.23 17.64
N SER A 151 1.81 -0.91 17.10
CA SER A 151 2.15 -1.35 15.75
C SER A 151 1.15 -0.81 14.71
N VAL A 152 1.54 -0.72 13.43
CA VAL A 152 0.63 -0.36 12.33
C VAL A 152 -0.62 -1.25 12.31
N PRO A 153 -0.51 -2.60 12.42
CA PRO A 153 -1.68 -3.47 12.56
C PRO A 153 -2.64 -3.08 13.69
N ASP A 154 -2.10 -2.69 14.85
CA ASP A 154 -2.92 -2.38 16.01
C ASP A 154 -3.58 -1.01 15.90
N ILE A 155 -2.82 0.04 15.58
CA ILE A 155 -3.36 1.42 15.54
C ILE A 155 -4.43 1.59 14.45
N PHE A 156 -4.40 0.75 13.40
CA PHE A 156 -5.40 0.76 12.32
C PHE A 156 -6.50 -0.30 12.47
N ASP A 157 -6.50 -1.09 13.56
CA ASP A 157 -7.39 -2.24 13.79
C ASP A 157 -7.40 -3.24 12.61
N LEU A 158 -6.27 -3.52 11.97
CA LEU A 158 -6.25 -4.30 10.72
C LEU A 158 -6.86 -5.69 10.88
N ARG A 159 -6.69 -6.31 12.06
CA ARG A 159 -7.34 -7.59 12.41
C ARG A 159 -8.86 -7.52 12.31
N ARG A 160 -9.47 -6.45 12.82
CA ARG A 160 -10.93 -6.26 12.79
C ARG A 160 -11.43 -5.90 11.39
N LEU A 161 -10.57 -5.30 10.57
CA LEU A 161 -10.85 -5.00 9.17
C LEU A 161 -10.48 -6.15 8.23
N GLU A 162 -9.98 -7.27 8.75
CA GLU A 162 -9.49 -8.41 7.95
C GLU A 162 -8.49 -7.98 6.88
N ILE A 163 -7.59 -7.06 7.21
CA ILE A 163 -6.54 -6.57 6.32
C ILE A 163 -5.24 -7.28 6.68
N GLU A 164 -4.65 -7.96 5.70
CA GLU A 164 -3.34 -8.59 5.83
C GLU A 164 -2.26 -7.52 5.77
N TYR A 165 -1.38 -7.46 6.77
CA TYR A 165 -0.24 -6.56 6.77
C TYR A 165 1.04 -7.32 6.45
N VAL A 166 1.83 -6.80 5.52
CA VAL A 166 3.12 -7.38 5.12
C VAL A 166 4.21 -6.43 5.60
N PRO A 167 4.73 -6.63 6.82
CA PRO A 167 5.80 -5.79 7.36
C PRO A 167 7.12 -6.05 6.63
N CYS A 168 7.95 -5.02 6.55
CA CYS A 168 9.37 -5.16 6.26
C CYS A 168 10.02 -6.07 7.31
N HIS A 169 11.11 -6.74 6.92
CA HIS A 169 11.82 -7.72 7.72
C HIS A 169 11.97 -7.28 9.20
N GLU A 170 11.69 -8.18 10.13
CA GLU A 170 11.58 -7.86 11.57
C GLU A 170 12.86 -7.19 12.11
N LEU A 171 14.03 -7.69 11.71
CA LEU A 171 15.34 -7.18 12.11
C LEU A 171 15.82 -5.96 11.28
N ALA A 172 14.99 -5.41 10.40
CA ALA A 172 15.37 -4.26 9.58
C ALA A 172 15.53 -3.01 10.45
N THR A 173 16.73 -2.42 10.45
CA THR A 173 17.05 -1.13 11.11
C THR A 173 16.84 0.08 10.19
N LYS A 174 16.68 -0.18 8.89
CA LYS A 174 16.30 0.77 7.85
C LYS A 174 15.29 0.10 6.93
N PHE A 175 14.47 0.90 6.27
CA PHE A 175 13.58 0.36 5.24
C PHE A 175 14.40 -0.32 4.14
N THR A 176 13.88 -1.43 3.63
CA THR A 176 14.42 -2.18 2.50
C THR A 176 13.26 -2.61 1.61
N ASP A 177 13.54 -3.02 0.37
CA ASP A 177 12.53 -3.54 -0.54
C ASP A 177 11.58 -4.53 0.18
N ASN A 178 10.29 -4.27 0.07
CA ASN A 178 9.25 -5.08 0.68
C ASN A 178 8.14 -5.33 -0.33
N PHE A 179 7.85 -6.60 -0.59
CA PHE A 179 6.97 -6.99 -1.68
C PHE A 179 6.30 -8.33 -1.42
N ILE A 180 5.21 -8.54 -2.14
CA ILE A 180 4.54 -9.83 -2.29
C ILE A 180 4.64 -10.30 -3.74
N ARG A 181 4.35 -11.58 -3.97
CA ARG A 181 4.21 -12.14 -5.31
C ARG A 181 2.73 -12.26 -5.68
N VAL A 182 2.40 -11.74 -6.86
CA VAL A 182 1.10 -11.88 -7.52
C VAL A 182 1.36 -12.67 -8.81
N GLY A 183 1.39 -14.01 -8.68
CA GLY A 183 1.93 -14.89 -9.72
C GLY A 183 3.43 -14.66 -9.93
N ASP A 184 3.81 -14.32 -11.16
CA ASP A 184 5.19 -14.01 -11.53
C ASP A 184 5.56 -12.52 -11.36
N LEU A 185 4.60 -11.69 -10.93
CA LEU A 185 4.81 -10.27 -10.69
C LEU A 185 5.13 -10.00 -9.22
N TYR A 186 6.18 -9.22 -8.99
CA TYR A 186 6.54 -8.72 -7.67
C TYR A 186 5.86 -7.36 -7.46
N VAL A 187 5.06 -7.25 -6.40
CA VAL A 187 4.26 -6.05 -6.09
C VAL A 187 4.62 -5.59 -4.70
N GLY A 188 5.08 -4.34 -4.59
CA GLY A 188 5.49 -3.81 -3.30
C GLY A 188 6.08 -2.41 -3.38
N HIS A 189 6.81 -2.07 -2.33
CA HIS A 189 7.49 -0.81 -2.18
C HIS A 189 9.01 -1.02 -2.20
N TRP A 190 9.72 -0.17 -2.93
CA TRP A 190 11.13 -0.39 -3.28
C TRP A 190 12.00 0.76 -2.79
N ASP A 191 13.11 0.45 -2.11
CA ASP A 191 14.04 1.43 -1.54
C ASP A 191 14.79 2.21 -2.63
N ARG A 192 15.02 1.57 -3.77
CA ARG A 192 15.72 2.20 -4.90
C ARG A 192 14.90 3.37 -5.45
N VAL A 193 15.46 4.59 -5.39
CA VAL A 193 14.96 5.81 -6.06
C VAL A 193 15.96 6.32 -7.09
N SER A 194 15.50 7.08 -8.09
CA SER A 194 16.36 7.72 -9.09
C SER A 194 15.86 9.12 -9.46
N LYS A 195 16.80 10.01 -9.79
CA LYS A 195 16.53 11.35 -10.32
C LYS A 195 15.81 11.29 -11.67
N HIS A 196 16.09 10.28 -12.48
CA HIS A 196 15.52 10.12 -13.81
C HIS A 196 14.33 9.15 -13.77
N GLY A 197 13.25 9.51 -14.46
CA GLY A 197 12.08 8.63 -14.62
C GLY A 197 12.49 7.29 -15.26
N ALA A 198 11.78 6.22 -14.90
CA ALA A 198 12.05 4.84 -15.31
C ALA A 198 13.40 4.24 -14.85
N TYR A 199 14.41 5.03 -14.50
CA TYR A 199 15.76 4.52 -14.17
C TYR A 199 15.79 3.68 -12.90
N ALA A 200 14.99 4.04 -11.89
CA ALA A 200 14.85 3.20 -10.70
C ALA A 200 14.25 1.82 -11.05
N ALA A 201 13.25 1.78 -11.95
CA ALA A 201 12.68 0.53 -12.44
C ALA A 201 13.69 -0.27 -13.27
N LYS A 202 14.49 0.41 -14.12
CA LYS A 202 15.58 -0.20 -14.87
C LYS A 202 16.57 -0.92 -13.96
N VAL A 203 17.10 -0.19 -12.97
CA VAL A 203 18.07 -0.74 -12.01
C VAL A 203 17.48 -1.94 -11.27
N LEU A 204 16.22 -1.85 -10.82
CA LEU A 204 15.56 -2.96 -10.14
C LEU A 204 15.38 -4.18 -11.05
N ILE A 205 15.04 -4.00 -12.33
CA ILE A 205 14.95 -5.11 -13.29
C ILE A 205 16.32 -5.76 -13.48
N GLU A 206 17.38 -4.97 -13.59
CA GLU A 206 18.77 -5.45 -13.75
C GLU A 206 19.28 -6.17 -12.49
N GLU A 207 18.97 -5.64 -11.29
CA GLU A 207 19.41 -6.20 -10.01
C GLU A 207 18.61 -7.46 -9.61
N LYS A 208 17.29 -7.46 -9.86
CA LYS A 208 16.39 -8.52 -9.37
C LYS A 208 16.09 -9.58 -10.42
N GLY A 209 16.18 -9.26 -11.72
CA GLY A 209 15.88 -10.19 -12.80
C GLY A 209 14.41 -10.65 -12.86
N VAL A 210 13.47 -9.88 -12.28
CA VAL A 210 12.05 -10.25 -12.19
C VAL A 210 11.12 -9.19 -12.79
N SER A 211 9.90 -9.60 -13.12
CA SER A 211 8.80 -8.66 -13.39
C SER A 211 8.36 -8.03 -12.08
N LEU A 212 8.34 -6.70 -12.02
CA LEU A 212 7.94 -5.96 -10.82
C LEU A 212 7.09 -4.72 -11.13
N LEU A 213 6.22 -4.37 -10.19
CA LEU A 213 5.48 -3.12 -10.15
C LEU A 213 6.06 -2.24 -9.04
N ARG A 214 6.29 -0.97 -9.37
CA ARG A 214 6.87 0.02 -8.47
C ARG A 214 6.04 1.32 -8.46
N GLY A 215 5.51 1.65 -7.28
CA GLY A 215 5.03 2.99 -6.93
C GLY A 215 6.18 3.93 -6.55
N HIS A 216 5.94 5.01 -5.80
CA HIS A 216 6.99 5.73 -5.05
C HIS A 216 8.02 6.60 -5.83
N THR A 217 7.88 6.77 -7.14
CA THR A 217 8.49 7.95 -7.79
C THR A 217 7.38 8.74 -8.39
N HIS A 218 7.26 10.02 -8.03
CA HIS A 218 6.32 10.99 -8.62
C HIS A 218 6.66 11.30 -10.10
N ARG A 219 7.17 10.30 -10.82
CA ARG A 219 7.65 10.29 -12.19
C ARG A 219 7.21 8.97 -12.81
N PHE A 220 6.35 9.06 -13.80
CA PHE A 220 5.97 7.91 -14.60
C PHE A 220 7.13 7.48 -15.50
N GLY A 221 7.28 6.17 -15.70
CA GLY A 221 8.30 5.62 -16.59
C GLY A 221 8.11 4.11 -16.76
N LYS A 222 8.42 3.62 -17.95
CA LYS A 222 8.36 2.18 -18.29
C LYS A 222 9.71 1.74 -18.81
N THR A 223 10.22 0.63 -18.30
CA THR A 223 11.44 -0.02 -18.80
C THR A 223 11.16 -1.48 -19.10
N ARG A 224 11.83 -2.02 -20.12
CA ARG A 224 11.83 -3.44 -20.47
C ARG A 224 13.28 -3.93 -20.47
N GLY A 225 13.56 -4.96 -19.69
CA GLY A 225 14.81 -5.71 -19.75
C GLY A 225 14.60 -7.04 -20.47
N PHE A 226 15.66 -7.60 -21.02
CA PHE A 226 15.70 -8.99 -21.49
C PHE A 226 16.53 -9.78 -20.47
N ALA A 227 15.98 -10.86 -19.93
CA ALA A 227 16.79 -11.84 -19.20
C ALA A 227 17.66 -12.57 -20.23
N ALA A 228 18.96 -12.66 -19.96
CA ALA A 228 19.91 -13.42 -20.77
C ALA A 228 19.70 -14.92 -20.57
#